data_AF-A0A9Q0W0X1-F1
#
_entry.id   AF-A0A9Q0W0X1-F1
#
_cell.length_a   1.000
_cell.length_b   1.000
_cell.length_c   1.000
_cell.angle_alpha   90.00
_cell.angle_beta   90.00
_cell.angle_gamma   90.00
#
_symmetry.space_group_name_H-M   'P 1'
#
loop_
_entity.id
_entity.type
_entity.pdbx_description
1 polymer ?
#
loop_
_entity_poly.entity_id
_entity_poly.type
_entity_poly.pdbx_seq_one_letter_code
_entity_poly.pdbx_strand_id
1 'polypeptide(L)'
;MFIREDFITVSEWGKMSMCDAKRRILANALLDISNEQFILVSESCIPLFNFSFVHGYIMRSKHSFIVAFDDHGPYGRGWYNENMAPEVNILPASVKGLNGLRLTGSSPVSMVEDTTYYPKFEEFCRPHCYVDEHYFPLPS
;
A
#
# COMPACT_ATOMS: atom_id res chain seq x y z
N MET A 1 13.89 14.10 15.60
CA MET A 1 12.65 13.31 15.72
C MET A 1 13.01 11.98 16.36
N PHE A 2 12.68 11.82 17.64
CA PHE A 2 12.87 10.54 18.34
C PHE A 2 11.63 9.70 18.09
N ILE A 3 11.76 8.61 17.33
CA ILE A 3 10.75 7.54 17.34
C ILE A 3 10.81 6.96 18.75
N ARG A 4 9.77 7.17 19.56
CA ARG A 4 9.64 6.45 20.84
C ARG A 4 9.47 4.97 20.50
N GLU A 5 10.35 4.14 21.04
CA GLU A 5 10.36 2.68 20.86
C GLU A 5 9.08 2.01 21.39
N ASP A 6 8.28 2.72 22.19
CA ASP A 6 7.03 2.25 22.80
C ASP A 6 5.85 2.03 21.81
N PHE A 7 6.02 2.31 20.50
CA PHE A 7 4.97 2.19 19.48
C PHE A 7 5.31 1.25 18.31
N ILE A 8 6.40 0.48 18.37
CA ILE A 8 6.77 -0.46 17.31
C ILE A 8 5.89 -1.72 17.44
N THR A 9 4.79 -1.73 16.69
CA THR A 9 3.95 -2.92 16.51
C THR A 9 4.65 -3.88 15.53
N VAL A 10 4.77 -5.15 15.91
CA VAL A 10 5.27 -6.21 15.02
C VAL A 10 4.37 -6.28 13.79
N SER A 11 4.96 -6.22 12.61
CA SER A 11 4.24 -6.41 11.35
C SER A 11 3.94 -7.89 11.15
N GLU A 12 2.66 -8.21 11.00
CA GLU A 12 2.18 -9.56 10.78
C GLU A 12 1.55 -9.66 9.40
N TRP A 13 1.85 -10.75 8.69
CA TRP A 13 1.35 -10.98 7.34
C TRP A 13 -0.17 -11.01 7.29
N GLY A 14 -0.76 -10.29 6.32
CA GLY A 14 -2.21 -10.22 6.11
C GLY A 14 -3.00 -9.41 7.14
N LYS A 15 -2.35 -8.78 8.11
CA LYS A 15 -2.99 -7.95 9.14
C LYS A 15 -2.78 -6.46 8.89
N MET A 16 -3.62 -5.63 9.52
CA MET A 16 -3.51 -4.17 9.49
C MET A 16 -2.14 -3.65 9.91
N SER A 17 -1.45 -4.33 10.83
CA SER A 17 -0.08 -4.00 11.26
C SER A 17 0.92 -3.85 10.10
N MET A 18 0.73 -4.57 8.99
CA MET A 18 1.55 -4.42 7.78
C MET A 18 1.24 -3.11 7.05
N CYS A 19 -0.03 -2.73 6.95
CA CYS A 19 -0.45 -1.45 6.39
C CYS A 19 0.02 -0.28 7.27
N ASP A 20 -0.05 -0.42 8.59
CA ASP A 20 0.47 0.57 9.54
C ASP A 20 1.96 0.80 9.36
N ALA A 21 2.74 -0.29 9.24
CA ALA A 21 4.17 -0.18 8.98
C ALA A 21 4.46 0.57 7.68
N LYS A 22 3.77 0.22 6.57
CA LYS A 22 3.90 0.91 5.28
C LYS A 22 3.52 2.40 5.38
N ARG A 23 2.38 2.74 6.00
CA ARG A 23 1.92 4.14 6.19
C ARG A 23 2.90 4.94 7.06
N ARG A 24 3.43 4.37 8.15
CA ARG A 24 4.38 5.04 9.05
C ARG A 24 5.72 5.32 8.36
N ILE A 25 6.25 4.35 7.62
CA ILE A 25 7.48 4.55 6.85
C ILE A 25 7.28 5.64 5.80
N LEU A 26 6.15 5.63 5.10
CA LEU A 26 5.80 6.63 4.10
C LEU A 26 5.64 8.02 4.72
N ALA A 27 4.90 8.13 5.83
CA ALA A 27 4.72 9.37 6.58
C ALA A 27 6.05 9.96 7.05
N ASN A 28 6.95 9.13 7.56
CA ASN A 28 8.28 9.57 7.97
C ASN A 28 9.12 10.08 6.79
N ALA A 29 9.04 9.41 5.63
CA ALA A 29 9.74 9.87 4.43
C ALA A 29 9.17 11.19 3.88
N LEU A 30 7.88 11.44 4.06
CA LEU A 30 7.22 12.69 3.66
C LEU A 30 7.60 13.90 4.49
N LEU A 31 8.22 13.71 5.66
CA LEU A 31 8.73 14.82 6.47
C LEU A 31 9.90 15.54 5.82
N ASP A 32 10.60 14.88 4.90
CA ASP A 32 11.60 15.50 4.05
C ASP A 32 10.98 15.90 2.72
N ILE A 33 10.78 17.20 2.54
CA ILE A 33 10.17 17.79 1.35
C ILE A 33 11.02 17.61 0.07
N SER A 34 12.28 17.19 0.20
CA SER A 34 13.14 16.88 -0.96
C SER A 34 12.85 15.52 -1.58
N ASN A 35 12.07 14.66 -0.91
CA ASN A 35 11.66 13.37 -1.44
C ASN A 35 10.51 13.50 -2.43
N GLU A 36 10.79 13.24 -3.71
CA GLU A 36 9.79 13.30 -4.80
C GLU A 36 9.29 11.91 -5.24
N GLN A 37 10.02 10.85 -4.92
CA GLN A 37 9.80 9.49 -5.39
C GLN A 37 9.85 8.50 -4.22
N PHE A 38 8.79 7.72 -4.03
CA PHE A 38 8.70 6.73 -2.95
C PHE A 38 8.56 5.34 -3.54
N ILE A 39 9.41 4.42 -3.10
CA ILE A 39 9.41 3.03 -3.55
C ILE A 39 9.47 2.15 -2.31
N LEU A 40 8.50 1.24 -2.15
CA LEU A 40 8.52 0.23 -1.09
C LEU A 40 9.15 -1.06 -1.63
N VAL A 41 10.10 -1.59 -0.88
CA VAL A 41 10.79 -2.87 -1.16
C VAL A 41 10.84 -3.71 0.11
N SER A 42 10.99 -5.02 -0.05
CA SER A 42 11.17 -5.99 1.03
C SER A 42 12.54 -6.66 0.89
N GLU A 43 12.97 -7.41 1.91
CA GLU A 43 14.22 -8.17 1.88
C GLU A 43 14.27 -9.22 0.76
N SER A 44 13.12 -9.66 0.27
CA SER A 44 13.02 -10.60 -0.85
C SER A 44 13.09 -9.93 -2.22
N CYS A 45 13.16 -8.58 -2.29
CA CYS A 45 13.25 -7.86 -3.56
C CYS A 45 14.67 -7.92 -4.12
N ILE A 46 14.81 -8.49 -5.32
CA ILE A 46 16.10 -8.62 -6.00
C ILE A 46 16.13 -7.62 -7.17
N PRO A 47 17.10 -6.69 -7.24
CA PRO A 47 17.19 -5.75 -8.34
C PRO A 47 17.55 -6.49 -9.65
N LEU A 48 16.73 -6.30 -10.68
CA LEU A 48 16.97 -6.89 -12.01
C LEU A 48 17.84 -6.01 -12.91
N PHE A 49 17.91 -4.71 -12.61
CA PHE A 49 18.66 -3.71 -13.36
C PHE A 49 19.54 -2.89 -12.42
N ASN A 50 20.60 -2.30 -12.96
CA ASN A 50 21.47 -1.42 -12.19
C ASN A 50 20.76 -0.13 -11.77
N PHE A 51 21.31 0.52 -10.74
CA PHE A 51 20.73 1.73 -10.17
C PHE A 51 20.54 2.85 -11.20
N SER A 52 21.53 3.12 -12.05
CA SER A 52 21.45 4.20 -13.05
C SER A 52 20.27 4.01 -14.02
N PHE A 53 20.01 2.77 -14.43
CA PHE A 53 18.88 2.44 -15.28
C PHE A 53 17.56 2.66 -14.54
N VAL A 54 17.42 2.10 -13.34
CA VAL A 54 16.20 2.21 -12.52
C VAL A 54 15.90 3.66 -12.17
N HIS A 55 16.89 4.39 -11.66
CA HIS A 55 16.78 5.81 -11.35
C HIS A 55 16.36 6.62 -12.59
N GLY A 56 17.04 6.42 -13.73
CA GLY A 56 16.67 7.09 -14.97
C GLY A 56 15.25 6.76 -15.43
N TYR A 57 14.81 5.51 -15.31
CA TYR A 57 13.45 5.09 -15.65
C TYR A 57 12.40 5.76 -14.75
N ILE A 58 12.64 5.75 -13.43
CA ILE A 58 11.76 6.31 -12.42
C ILE A 58 11.63 7.82 -12.57
N MET A 59 12.75 8.53 -12.68
CA MET A 59 12.74 10.00 -12.78
C MET A 59 12.11 10.51 -14.07
N ARG A 60 12.03 9.69 -15.13
CA ARG A 60 11.35 10.06 -16.38
C ARG A 60 9.84 9.84 -16.36
N SER A 61 9.33 9.00 -15.48
CA SER A 61 7.90 8.69 -15.40
C SER A 61 7.16 9.64 -14.46
N LYS A 62 6.04 10.21 -14.90
CA LYS A 62 5.17 11.04 -14.06
C LYS A 62 4.03 10.25 -13.37
N HIS A 63 3.94 8.95 -13.62
CA HIS A 63 2.84 8.12 -13.12
C HIS A 63 3.26 7.33 -11.89
N SER A 64 2.35 7.16 -10.92
CA SER A 64 2.48 6.16 -9.85
C SER A 64 2.27 4.75 -10.43
N PHE A 65 2.95 3.75 -9.85
CA PHE A 65 2.80 2.35 -10.26
C PHE A 65 2.37 1.50 -9.07
N ILE A 66 1.24 0.83 -9.22
CA ILE A 66 0.76 -0.23 -8.34
C ILE A 66 0.49 -1.43 -9.23
N VAL A 67 1.07 -2.58 -8.91
CA VAL A 67 0.69 -3.82 -9.58
C VAL A 67 -0.65 -4.23 -9.01
N ALA A 68 -1.64 -4.40 -9.88
CA ALA A 68 -3.04 -4.53 -9.54
C ALA A 68 -3.72 -5.43 -10.57
N PHE A 69 -4.40 -6.51 -10.15
CA PHE A 69 -5.23 -7.33 -11.04
C PHE A 69 -6.51 -7.81 -10.35
N ASP A 70 -7.59 -7.92 -11.12
CA ASP A 70 -8.90 -8.40 -10.65
C ASP A 70 -8.93 -9.93 -10.66
N ASP A 71 -8.98 -10.55 -9.48
CA ASP A 71 -9.09 -12.00 -9.31
C ASP A 71 -10.55 -12.38 -9.04
N HIS A 72 -11.17 -13.03 -10.03
CA HIS A 72 -12.56 -13.51 -9.97
C HIS A 72 -12.72 -14.75 -9.11
N GLY A 73 -11.63 -15.36 -8.65
CA GLY A 73 -11.62 -16.53 -7.80
C GLY A 73 -12.02 -16.26 -6.35
N PRO A 74 -12.15 -17.33 -5.55
CA PRO A 74 -12.48 -17.23 -4.13
C PRO A 74 -11.40 -16.51 -3.31
N TYR A 75 -10.20 -16.35 -3.88
CA TYR A 75 -9.03 -15.73 -3.27
C TYR A 75 -8.83 -14.25 -3.67
N GLY A 76 -9.79 -13.66 -4.39
CA GLY A 76 -9.83 -12.23 -4.68
C GLY A 76 -11.13 -11.63 -4.17
N ARG A 77 -12.17 -11.67 -5.01
CA ARG A 77 -13.51 -11.15 -4.68
C ARG A 77 -14.13 -11.80 -3.42
N GLY A 78 -13.86 -13.08 -3.19
CA GLY A 78 -14.41 -13.83 -2.06
C GLY A 78 -13.87 -13.43 -0.67
N TRP A 79 -12.83 -12.60 -0.62
CA TRP A 79 -12.20 -12.16 0.63
C TRP A 79 -12.70 -10.82 1.16
N TYR A 80 -13.53 -10.11 0.39
CA TYR A 80 -14.14 -8.84 0.81
C TYR A 80 -15.37 -9.07 1.68
N ASN A 81 -15.49 -8.24 2.72
CA ASN A 81 -16.67 -8.22 3.56
C ASN A 81 -17.69 -7.23 2.98
N GLU A 82 -18.95 -7.66 2.82
CA GLU A 82 -20.03 -6.81 2.29
C GLU A 82 -20.24 -5.51 3.10
N ASN A 83 -19.89 -5.51 4.40
CA ASN A 83 -19.97 -4.32 5.26
C ASN A 83 -18.95 -3.22 4.91
N MET A 84 -17.99 -3.49 4.02
CA MET A 84 -17.08 -2.48 3.50
C MET A 84 -17.75 -1.62 2.41
N ALA A 85 -18.90 -2.04 1.88
CA ALA A 85 -19.70 -1.24 0.97
C ALA A 85 -20.43 -0.09 1.73
N PRO A 86 -20.74 1.02 1.06
CA PRO A 86 -20.48 1.34 -0.34
C PRO A 86 -19.08 1.92 -0.61
N GLU A 87 -18.28 2.22 0.42
CA GLU A 87 -17.00 2.89 0.26
C GLU A 87 -16.02 2.02 -0.53
N VAL A 88 -15.92 0.73 -0.21
CA VAL A 88 -15.13 -0.24 -0.98
C VAL A 88 -16.03 -0.96 -1.98
N ASN A 89 -15.98 -0.55 -3.25
CA ASN A 89 -16.76 -1.18 -4.31
C ASN A 89 -16.16 -2.52 -4.73
N ILE A 90 -16.65 -3.64 -4.19
CA ILE A 90 -16.11 -5.01 -4.40
C ILE A 90 -15.91 -5.37 -5.89
N LEU A 91 -16.74 -4.86 -6.80
CA LEU A 91 -16.81 -5.32 -8.19
C LEU A 91 -15.77 -4.71 -9.15
N PRO A 92 -15.12 -3.57 -8.84
CA PRO A 92 -13.79 -3.22 -9.37
C PRO A 92 -12.67 -3.13 -8.32
N ALA A 93 -12.96 -3.11 -7.02
CA ALA A 93 -11.97 -2.95 -5.94
C ALA A 93 -11.27 -4.25 -5.55
N SER A 94 -11.67 -5.41 -6.10
CA SER A 94 -11.06 -6.73 -5.85
C SER A 94 -9.72 -6.89 -6.56
N VAL A 95 -8.88 -5.88 -6.40
CA VAL A 95 -7.57 -5.78 -6.95
C VAL A 95 -6.62 -6.41 -5.94
N LYS A 96 -5.93 -7.47 -6.36
CA LYS A 96 -4.81 -8.03 -5.62
C LYS A 96 -3.54 -7.28 -6.03
N GLY A 97 -2.89 -6.70 -5.05
CA GLY A 97 -1.68 -5.93 -5.20
C GLY A 97 -0.44 -6.78 -4.93
N LEU A 98 0.54 -6.77 -5.85
CA LEU A 98 1.88 -7.25 -5.52
C LEU A 98 2.57 -6.16 -4.66
N ASN A 99 3.40 -6.56 -3.69
CA ASN A 99 4.05 -5.70 -2.70
C ASN A 99 4.88 -4.50 -3.23
N GLY A 100 5.04 -4.35 -4.54
CA GLY A 100 5.77 -3.25 -5.18
C GLY A 100 4.87 -2.05 -5.43
N LEU A 101 5.20 -0.94 -4.76
CA LEU A 101 4.50 0.33 -4.88
C LEU A 101 5.50 1.44 -5.22
N ARG A 102 5.25 2.19 -6.31
CA ARG A 102 5.89 3.49 -6.58
C ARG A 102 4.84 4.60 -6.51
N LEU A 103 5.12 5.62 -5.71
CA LEU A 103 4.28 6.80 -5.58
C LEU A 103 5.05 8.06 -5.97
N THR A 104 4.35 8.97 -6.65
CA THR A 104 4.85 10.29 -7.06
C THR A 104 3.74 11.34 -6.85
N GLY A 105 4.11 12.61 -6.75
CA GLY A 105 3.16 13.72 -6.57
C GLY A 105 2.43 13.66 -5.22
N SER A 106 1.11 13.86 -5.24
CA SER A 106 0.26 13.85 -4.03
C SER A 106 -0.17 12.45 -3.55
N SER A 107 0.07 11.40 -4.35
CA SER A 107 -0.32 10.02 -4.04
C SER A 107 0.21 9.48 -2.68
N PRO A 108 1.45 9.79 -2.25
CA PRO A 108 1.92 9.43 -0.92
C PRO A 108 1.10 10.04 0.22
N VAL A 109 0.71 11.30 0.06
CA VAL A 109 -0.01 12.05 1.09
C VAL A 109 -1.42 11.49 1.25
N SER A 110 -2.13 11.24 0.15
CA SER A 110 -3.46 10.64 0.18
C SER A 110 -3.49 9.27 0.87
N MET A 111 -2.44 8.45 0.71
CA MET A 111 -2.33 7.16 1.41
C MET A 111 -2.07 7.28 2.92
N VAL A 112 -1.32 8.31 3.34
CA VAL A 112 -1.06 8.56 4.76
C VAL A 112 -2.28 9.20 5.43
N GLU A 113 -2.99 10.07 4.73
CA GLU A 113 -4.16 10.79 5.23
C GLU A 113 -5.49 10.04 5.05
N ASP A 114 -5.48 8.82 4.49
CA ASP A 114 -6.71 8.08 4.25
C ASP A 114 -7.47 7.80 5.55
N THR A 115 -8.66 8.40 5.64
CA THR A 115 -9.67 8.21 6.68
C THR A 115 -10.93 7.54 6.15
N THR A 116 -10.99 7.22 4.86
CA THR A 116 -12.18 6.67 4.20
C THR A 116 -12.09 5.16 4.10
N TYR A 117 -11.03 4.62 3.50
CA TYR A 117 -10.90 3.18 3.29
C TYR A 117 -10.24 2.51 4.48
N TYR A 118 -9.20 3.11 5.06
CA TYR A 118 -8.45 2.52 6.16
C TYR A 118 -9.33 1.99 7.31
N PRO A 119 -10.30 2.77 7.86
CA PRO A 119 -11.14 2.27 8.95
C PRO A 119 -11.99 1.06 8.55
N LYS A 120 -12.45 0.99 7.29
CA LYS A 120 -13.23 -0.14 6.78
C LYS A 120 -12.40 -1.42 6.74
N PHE A 121 -11.15 -1.33 6.31
CA PHE A 121 -10.23 -2.48 6.36
C PHE A 121 -9.88 -2.84 7.79
N GLU A 122 -9.65 -1.86 8.66
CA GLU A 122 -9.34 -2.11 10.07
C GLU A 122 -10.48 -2.81 10.80
N GLU A 123 -11.72 -2.44 10.51
CA GLU A 123 -12.91 -3.00 11.15
C GLU A 123 -13.30 -4.37 10.55
N PHE A 124 -13.38 -4.47 9.22
CA PHE A 124 -14.02 -5.59 8.55
C PHE A 124 -13.06 -6.59 7.90
N CYS A 125 -11.80 -6.21 7.67
CA CYS A 125 -10.81 -7.11 7.08
C CYS A 125 -10.23 -8.01 8.17
N ARG A 126 -10.70 -9.25 8.19
CA ARG A 126 -10.23 -10.31 9.09
C ARG A 126 -9.71 -11.46 8.25
N PRO A 127 -8.75 -12.28 8.73
CA PRO A 127 -8.27 -13.43 7.98
C PRO A 127 -9.43 -14.24 7.38
N HIS A 128 -9.45 -14.50 6.07
CA HIS A 128 -8.34 -14.47 5.10
C HIS A 128 -8.21 -13.21 4.22
N CYS A 129 -8.62 -12.03 4.67
CA CYS A 129 -8.72 -10.79 3.86
C CYS A 129 -7.39 -10.08 3.46
N TYR A 130 -6.20 -10.67 3.71
CA TYR A 130 -4.86 -10.13 3.39
C TYR A 130 -4.78 -8.63 3.04
N VAL A 131 -4.93 -7.78 4.08
CA VAL A 131 -5.16 -6.33 3.93
C VAL A 131 -4.13 -5.67 3.01
N ASP A 132 -2.86 -6.04 3.15
CA ASP A 132 -1.74 -5.39 2.49
C ASP A 132 -1.71 -5.58 0.97
N GLU A 133 -2.45 -6.56 0.45
CA GLU A 133 -2.67 -6.78 -0.98
C GLU A 133 -3.88 -5.99 -1.52
N HIS A 134 -4.81 -5.57 -0.67
CA HIS A 134 -6.11 -5.04 -1.10
C HIS A 134 -6.33 -3.56 -0.77
N TYR A 135 -5.66 -3.02 0.25
CA TYR A 135 -5.83 -1.65 0.69
C TYR A 135 -5.16 -0.63 -0.24
N PHE A 136 -3.87 -0.82 -0.56
CA PHE A 136 -3.08 0.15 -1.33
C PHE A 136 -3.50 0.34 -2.80
N PRO A 137 -4.06 -0.66 -3.50
CA PRO A 137 -4.54 -0.47 -4.88
C PRO A 137 -5.82 0.36 -5.02
N LEU A 138 -6.47 0.75 -3.92
CA LEU A 138 -7.70 1.53 -3.99
C LEU A 138 -7.43 2.96 -4.47
N PRO A 139 -8.37 3.56 -5.22
CA PRO A 139 -8.24 4.94 -5.66
C PRO A 139 -8.29 5.87 -4.44
N SER A 140 -7.14 6.49 -4.16
CA SER A 140 -6.95 7.56 -3.16
C SER A 140 -7.01 8.94 -3.80
#